data_AF-A0A3C1UGL0-F1
#
_entry.id   AF-A0A3C1UGL0-F1
#
_cell.length_a   1.000
_cell.length_b   1.000
_cell.length_c   1.000
_cell.angle_alpha   90.00
_cell.angle_beta   90.00
_cell.angle_gamma   90.00
#
_symmetry.space_group_name_H-M   'P 1'
#
loop_
_entity.id
_entity.type
_entity.pdbx_description
1 polymer ?
#
loop_
_entity_poly.entity_id
_entity_poly.type
_entity_poly.pdbx_seq_one_letter_code
_entity_poly.pdbx_strand_id
1 'polypeptide(L)'
;SDVYKRQLRQYKFVASPPGNGIEGHRTWEAMYMRTVPIVKRSPFIEYFKSLGMPLLVIDNWTDLEKYSEIDLANEYEKLKSGFDNLALYMDYWIELIKNGNKK
;
A
#
# COMPACT_ATOMS: atom_id res chain seq x y z
N SER A 1 -6.81 -14.77 -14.18
CA SER A 1 -6.92 -14.38 -15.60
C SER A 1 -6.13 -13.09 -15.81
N ASP A 2 -5.42 -12.97 -16.94
CA ASP A 2 -4.54 -11.82 -17.25
C ASP A 2 -5.27 -10.48 -17.42
N VAL A 3 -6.61 -10.51 -17.43
CA VAL A 3 -7.47 -9.33 -17.54
C VAL A 3 -7.42 -8.47 -16.27
N TYR A 4 -7.49 -9.08 -15.08
CA TYR A 4 -7.40 -8.36 -13.79
C TYR A 4 -6.03 -7.67 -13.60
N LYS A 5 -4.94 -8.35 -13.99
CA LYS A 5 -3.57 -7.82 -13.96
C LYS A 5 -3.30 -6.69 -14.97
N ARG A 6 -4.09 -6.61 -16.05
CA ARG A 6 -4.04 -5.50 -17.02
C ARG A 6 -4.89 -4.31 -16.56
N GLN A 7 -6.05 -4.54 -15.94
CA GLN A 7 -6.90 -3.48 -15.42
C GLN A 7 -6.26 -2.77 -14.22
N LEU A 8 -5.60 -3.48 -13.30
CA LEU A 8 -4.91 -2.83 -12.18
C LEU A 8 -3.78 -1.89 -12.63
N ARG A 9 -3.09 -2.20 -13.75
CA ARG A 9 -2.12 -1.29 -14.36
C ARG A 9 -2.72 -0.02 -14.96
N GLN A 10 -4.04 0.07 -15.11
CA GLN A 10 -4.72 1.26 -15.60
C GLN A 10 -5.20 2.19 -14.48
N TYR A 11 -5.29 1.69 -13.23
CA TYR A 11 -5.75 2.47 -12.10
C TYR A 11 -4.60 2.78 -11.13
N LYS A 12 -4.45 4.07 -10.79
CA LYS A 12 -3.46 4.55 -9.84
C LYS A 12 -3.80 4.16 -8.39
N PHE A 13 -5.07 3.91 -8.09
CA PHE A 13 -5.57 3.65 -6.74
C PHE A 13 -6.56 2.47 -6.70
N VAL A 14 -6.61 1.76 -5.57
CA VAL A 14 -7.63 0.72 -5.29
C VAL A 14 -8.08 0.78 -3.84
N ALA A 15 -9.38 0.66 -3.60
CA ALA A 15 -9.91 0.56 -2.24
C ALA A 15 -9.54 -0.79 -1.61
N SER A 16 -8.84 -0.75 -0.47
CA SER A 16 -8.48 -1.91 0.34
C SER A 16 -9.05 -1.77 1.76
N PRO A 17 -10.38 -1.85 1.93
CA PRO A 17 -10.99 -1.83 3.25
C PRO A 17 -10.47 -2.99 4.10
N PRO A 18 -10.42 -2.83 5.44
CA PRO A 18 -10.05 -3.92 6.33
C PRO A 18 -10.98 -5.13 6.12
N GLY A 19 -10.39 -6.31 5.94
CA GLY A 19 -11.10 -7.58 5.90
C GLY A 19 -11.09 -8.28 7.26
N ASN A 20 -11.41 -9.58 7.28
CA ASN A 20 -11.28 -10.42 8.49
C ASN A 20 -9.81 -10.66 8.91
N GLY A 21 -8.85 -10.36 8.04
CA GLY A 21 -7.43 -10.23 8.36
C GLY A 21 -7.04 -8.76 8.32
N ILE A 22 -6.24 -8.32 9.30
CA ILE A 22 -5.70 -6.96 9.40
C ILE A 22 -4.90 -6.57 8.14
N GLU A 23 -4.41 -7.56 7.41
CA GLU A 23 -4.02 -7.49 6.01
C GLU A 23 -4.35 -8.81 5.33
N GLY A 24 -4.19 -8.88 4.00
CA GLY A 24 -4.08 -10.21 3.40
C GLY A 24 -3.40 -10.15 2.07
N HIS A 25 -4.17 -9.85 1.02
CA HIS A 25 -3.67 -10.02 -0.34
C HIS A 25 -3.91 -8.79 -1.18
N ARG A 26 -5.06 -8.11 -1.05
CA ARG A 26 -5.39 -6.97 -1.90
C ARG A 26 -4.41 -5.80 -1.75
N THR A 27 -4.00 -5.45 -0.53
CA THR A 27 -3.05 -4.37 -0.28
C THR A 27 -1.68 -4.68 -0.92
N TRP A 28 -1.13 -5.87 -0.66
CA TRP A 28 0.16 -6.29 -1.23
C TRP A 28 0.09 -6.47 -2.75
N GLU A 29 -0.94 -7.13 -3.27
CA GLU A 29 -1.18 -7.29 -4.71
C GLU A 29 -1.25 -5.93 -5.42
N ALA A 30 -1.93 -4.95 -4.83
CA ALA A 30 -1.99 -3.59 -5.37
C ALA A 30 -0.59 -2.98 -5.47
N MET A 31 0.19 -3.04 -4.38
CA MET A 31 1.55 -2.50 -4.35
C MET A 31 2.47 -3.19 -5.37
N TYR A 32 2.40 -4.52 -5.50
CA TYR A 32 3.14 -5.27 -6.52
C TYR A 32 2.74 -4.88 -7.95
N MET A 33 1.48 -4.46 -8.16
CA MET A 33 1.00 -3.98 -9.45
C MET A 33 1.22 -2.47 -9.66
N ARG A 34 1.94 -1.80 -8.75
CA ARG A 34 2.17 -0.35 -8.74
C ARG A 34 0.89 0.48 -8.67
N THR A 35 -0.11 -0.05 -7.96
CA THR A 35 -1.36 0.64 -7.63
C THR A 35 -1.33 0.99 -6.14
N VAL A 36 -1.63 2.24 -5.79
CA VAL A 36 -1.67 2.70 -4.38
C VAL A 36 -2.95 2.19 -3.71
N PRO A 37 -2.88 1.31 -2.70
CA PRO A 37 -4.06 0.94 -1.93
C PRO A 37 -4.51 2.10 -1.02
N ILE A 38 -5.82 2.34 -1.02
CA ILE A 38 -6.51 3.24 -0.09
C ILE A 38 -6.98 2.41 1.10
N VAL A 39 -6.45 2.71 2.28
CA VAL A 39 -6.64 1.91 3.50
C VAL A 39 -7.14 2.80 4.65
N LYS A 40 -7.93 2.21 5.55
CA LYS A 40 -8.28 2.90 6.80
C LYS A 40 -7.11 2.92 7.77
N ARG A 41 -6.96 4.04 8.48
CA ARG A 41 -5.94 4.21 9.51
C ARG A 41 -6.07 3.13 10.60
N SER A 42 -4.95 2.51 10.93
CA SER A 42 -4.79 1.61 12.07
C SER A 42 -3.33 1.62 12.53
N PRO A 43 -3.02 1.20 13.77
CA PRO A 43 -1.64 1.14 14.24
C PRO A 43 -0.72 0.31 13.34
N PHE A 44 -1.27 -0.76 12.74
CA PHE A 44 -0.56 -1.61 11.79
C PHE A 44 -0.23 -0.85 10.50
N ILE A 45 -1.23 -0.19 9.91
CA ILE A 45 -1.05 0.61 8.69
C ILE A 45 -0.04 1.76 8.89
N GLU A 46 -0.07 2.42 10.05
CA GLU A 46 0.92 3.47 10.37
C GLU A 46 2.34 2.93 10.43
N TYR A 47 2.53 1.72 10.95
CA TYR A 47 3.84 1.06 10.93
C TYR A 47 4.33 0.85 9.48
N PHE A 48 3.52 0.26 8.60
CA PHE A 48 3.93 0.08 7.19
C PHE A 48 4.16 1.40 6.47
N LYS A 49 3.33 2.41 6.75
CA LYS A 49 3.55 3.76 6.24
C LYS A 49 4.90 4.33 6.69
N SER A 50 5.29 4.13 7.96
CA SER A 50 6.59 4.56 8.49
C SER A 50 7.78 3.85 7.83
N LEU A 51 7.57 2.63 7.31
CA LEU A 51 8.57 1.91 6.50
C LEU A 51 8.68 2.45 5.07
N GLY A 52 7.86 3.43 4.68
CA GLY A 52 7.83 4.00 3.33
C GLY A 52 6.96 3.20 2.36
N MET A 53 5.95 2.46 2.84
CA MET A 53 5.02 1.77 1.97
C MET A 53 4.09 2.75 1.24
N PRO A 54 3.76 2.50 -0.05
CA PRO A 54 2.95 3.38 -0.88
C PRO A 54 1.46 3.23 -0.55
N LEU A 55 1.04 3.70 0.62
CA LEU A 55 -0.33 3.57 1.14
C LEU A 55 -0.99 4.96 1.22
N LEU A 56 -2.20 5.09 0.66
CA LEU A 56 -3.05 6.26 0.94
C LEU A 56 -3.92 5.96 2.17
N VAL A 57 -3.61 6.59 3.29
CA VAL A 57 -4.27 6.33 4.57
C VAL A 57 -5.36 7.37 4.84
N ILE A 58 -6.58 6.89 5.07
CA ILE A 58 -7.77 7.70 5.37
C ILE A 58 -8.36 7.35 6.73
N ASP A 59 -9.01 8.30 7.38
CA ASP A 59 -9.73 8.05 8.64
C ASP A 59 -11.16 7.58 8.34
N ASN A 60 -11.81 8.23 7.38
CA ASN A 60 -13.16 7.92 6.91
C ASN A 60 -13.23 7.87 5.38
N TRP A 61 -14.12 7.04 4.84
CA TRP A 61 -14.31 6.95 3.38
C TRP A 61 -14.80 8.27 2.76
N THR A 62 -15.52 9.07 3.53
CA THR A 62 -15.94 10.44 3.15
C THR A 62 -14.77 11.40 2.99
N ASP A 63 -13.57 11.09 3.50
CA ASP A 63 -12.39 11.92 3.25
C ASP A 63 -11.99 11.93 1.78
N LEU A 64 -12.36 10.89 1.02
CA LEU A 64 -12.11 10.83 -0.42
C LEU A 64 -12.88 11.89 -1.21
N GLU A 65 -14.00 12.40 -0.68
CA GLU A 65 -14.78 13.48 -1.32
C GLU A 65 -14.00 14.80 -1.35
N LYS A 66 -12.97 14.94 -0.51
CA LYS A 66 -12.12 16.14 -0.44
C LYS A 66 -11.03 16.15 -1.51
N TYR A 67 -10.80 15.03 -2.18
CA TYR A 67 -9.74 14.90 -3.18
C TYR A 67 -10.29 15.22 -4.58
N SER A 68 -9.65 16.17 -5.26
CA SER A 68 -9.80 16.28 -6.71
C SER A 68 -8.94 15.24 -7.44
N GLU A 69 -9.15 15.07 -8.74
CA GLU A 69 -8.29 14.23 -9.58
C GLU A 69 -6.82 14.69 -9.56
N ILE A 70 -6.59 16.00 -9.48
CA ILE A 70 -5.25 16.59 -9.38
C ILE A 70 -4.60 16.24 -8.04
N ASP A 71 -5.36 16.31 -6.95
CA ASP A 71 -4.86 15.94 -5.62
C ASP A 71 -4.46 14.46 -5.59
N LEU A 72 -5.29 13.57 -6.13
CA LEU A 72 -4.97 12.15 -6.24
C LEU A 72 -3.75 11.89 -7.13
N ALA A 73 -3.62 12.60 -8.25
CA ALA A 73 -2.44 12.48 -9.10
C ALA A 73 -1.17 12.88 -8.33
N ASN A 74 -1.21 13.98 -7.58
CA ASN A 74 -0.08 14.43 -6.77
C ASN A 74 0.26 13.45 -5.64
N GLU A 75 -0.73 12.89 -4.94
CA GLU A 75 -0.50 11.86 -3.93
C GLU A 75 0.15 10.60 -4.52
N TYR A 76 -0.30 10.17 -5.70
CA TYR A 76 0.32 9.04 -6.39
C TYR A 76 1.80 9.32 -6.70
N GLU A 77 2.13 10.51 -7.22
CA GLU A 77 3.50 10.89 -7.54
C GLU A 77 4.41 10.94 -6.29
N LYS A 78 3.88 11.30 -5.13
CA LYS A 78 4.61 11.25 -3.85
C LYS A 78 4.85 9.81 -3.38
N LEU A 79 3.86 8.93 -3.58
CA LEU A 79 3.89 7.56 -3.08
C LEU A 79 4.60 6.58 -4.01
N LYS A 80 4.73 6.88 -5.32
CA LYS A 80 5.20 5.93 -6.33
C LYS A 80 6.60 5.35 -6.07
N SER A 81 7.47 6.06 -5.35
CA SER A 81 8.81 5.55 -4.99
C SER A 81 8.73 4.40 -3.99
N GLY A 82 7.66 4.32 -3.20
CA GLY A 82 7.42 3.23 -2.26
C GLY A 82 7.19 1.87 -2.93
N PHE A 83 6.88 1.82 -4.23
CA PHE A 83 6.75 0.56 -4.96
C PHE A 83 8.06 -0.21 -5.12
N ASP A 84 9.19 0.47 -4.95
CA ASP A 84 10.52 -0.12 -5.05
C ASP A 84 11.11 -0.43 -3.66
N ASN A 85 10.27 -0.40 -2.62
CA ASN A 85 10.65 -0.66 -1.23
C ASN A 85 10.96 -2.15 -0.99
N LEU A 86 12.13 -2.44 -0.42
CA LEU A 86 12.58 -3.81 -0.13
C LEU A 86 11.66 -4.56 0.84
N ALA A 87 11.00 -3.85 1.76
CA ALA A 87 10.06 -4.44 2.70
C ALA A 87 8.79 -5.00 2.01
N LEU A 88 8.63 -4.78 0.70
CA LEU A 88 7.64 -5.48 -0.13
C LEU A 88 7.97 -6.96 -0.34
N TYR A 89 9.21 -7.37 -0.12
CA TYR A 89 9.67 -8.71 -0.41
C TYR A 89 10.05 -9.46 0.87
N MET A 90 9.79 -10.77 0.89
CA MET A 90 10.04 -11.62 2.05
C MET A 90 11.50 -11.62 2.51
N ASP A 91 12.44 -11.44 1.57
CA ASP A 91 13.87 -11.44 1.87
C ASP A 91 14.26 -10.38 2.90
N TYR A 92 13.68 -9.17 2.80
CA TYR A 92 13.89 -8.10 3.78
C TYR A 92 13.53 -8.53 5.20
N TRP A 93 12.39 -9.20 5.36
CA TRP A 93 11.90 -9.65 6.67
C TRP A 93 12.74 -10.82 7.21
N ILE A 94 13.16 -11.74 6.34
CA ILE A 94 14.04 -12.84 6.70
C ILE A 94 15.38 -12.29 7.22
N GLU A 95 15.96 -11.30 6.54
CA GLU A 95 17.19 -10.64 6.98
C GLU A 95 17.00 -9.91 8.30
N LEU A 96 15.89 -9.18 8.45
CA LEU A 96 15.56 -8.47 9.69
C LEU A 96 15.46 -9.42 10.89
N ILE A 97 14.79 -10.58 10.73
CA ILE A 97 14.66 -11.59 11.79
C ILE A 97 16.02 -12.23 12.12
N LYS A 98 16.80 -12.60 11.10
CA LYS A 98 18.14 -13.19 11.29
C LYS A 98 19.09 -12.24 12.02
N ASN A 99 19.02 -10.94 11.71
CA ASN A 99 19.89 -9.94 12.30
C ASN A 99 19.35 -9.39 13.64
N GLY A 100 18.03 -9.42 13.84
CA GLY A 100 17.38 -9.06 15.11
C GLY A 100 17.67 -10.03 16.25
N ASN A 101 18.06 -11.27 15.94
CA ASN A 101 18.50 -12.28 16.90
C ASN A 101 20.00 -12.20 17.27
N LYS A 102 20.74 -11.20 16.76
CA LYS A 102 22.15 -10.95 17.13
C LYS A 102 22.32 -9.84 18.17
N LYS A 103 21.44 -9.78 19.17
CA LYS A 103 21.63 -8.96 20.37
C LYS A 103 21.94 -9.84 21.57
#